data_AF-A0A354WKG6-F1
#
_entry.id   AF-A0A354WKG6-F1
#
_cell.length_a   1.000
_cell.length_b   1.000
_cell.length_c   1.000
_cell.angle_alpha   90.00
_cell.angle_beta   90.00
_cell.angle_gamma   90.00
#
_symmetry.space_group_name_H-M   'P 1'
#
loop_
_entity.id
_entity.type
_entity.pdbx_description
1 polymer ?
#
loop_
_entity_poly.entity_id
_entity_poly.type
_entity_poly.pdbx_seq_one_letter_code
_entity_poly.pdbx_strand_id
1 'polypeptide(L)' 'DDVKLIMVDPKMVELGIYNGIPHLLIPVVTDPKKAAGSLQWAVTEMLRRYRMMS' A
#
# COMPACT_ATOMS: atom_id res chain seq x y z
N ASP A 1 7.03 5.98 -14.11
CA ASP A 1 7.35 4.64 -13.57
C ASP A 1 8.00 4.65 -12.17
N ASP A 2 8.02 5.78 -11.45
CA ASP A 2 8.85 5.92 -10.24
C ASP A 2 8.12 5.77 -8.89
N VAL A 3 6.80 5.61 -8.89
CA VAL A 3 5.99 5.61 -7.66
C VAL A 3 5.19 4.32 -7.55
N LYS A 4 5.19 3.75 -6.34
CA LYS A 4 4.30 2.65 -5.96
C LYS A 4 3.35 3.10 -4.85
N LEU A 5 2.07 2.79 -5.01
CA LEU A 5 0.99 3.20 -4.12
C LEU A 5 0.38 2.00 -3.41
N ILE A 6 0.00 2.21 -2.15
CA ILE A 6 -0.89 1.33 -1.39
C ILE A 6 -2.13 2.15 -1.09
N MET A 7 -3.30 1.66 -1.51
CA MET A 7 -4.58 2.32 -1.29
C MET A 7 -5.43 1.47 -0.35
N VAL A 8 -6.07 2.11 0.62
CA VAL A 8 -6.93 1.48 1.63
C VAL A 8 -8.31 2.13 1.56
N ASP A 9 -9.32 1.37 1.19
CA ASP A 9 -10.72 1.80 1.14
C ASP A 9 -11.62 0.76 1.82
N PRO A 10 -11.81 0.87 3.16
CA PRO A 10 -12.60 -0.09 3.90
C PRO A 10 -14.11 0.03 3.62
N LYS A 11 -14.55 1.11 2.98
CA LYS A 11 -15.95 1.34 2.62
C LYS A 11 -16.26 0.94 1.19
N MET A 12 -15.25 0.72 0.35
CA MET A 12 -15.36 0.41 -1.09
C MET A 12 -16.14 1.46 -1.89
N VAL A 13 -16.11 2.74 -1.48
CA VAL A 13 -16.93 3.79 -2.11
C VAL A 13 -16.10 4.68 -3.05
N GLU A 14 -14.82 4.89 -2.74
CA GLU A 14 -14.06 6.00 -3.34
C GLU A 14 -12.90 5.52 -4.21
N LEU A 15 -12.17 4.49 -3.77
CA LEU A 15 -10.89 4.13 -4.41
C LEU A 15 -10.99 2.90 -5.31
N GLY A 16 -12.15 2.23 -5.37
CA GLY A 16 -12.35 1.04 -6.19
C GLY A 16 -11.98 1.23 -7.67
N ILE A 17 -12.15 2.45 -8.20
CA ILE A 17 -11.83 2.82 -9.59
C ILE A 17 -10.34 2.75 -9.92
N TYR A 18 -9.46 2.79 -8.92
CA TYR A 18 -8.01 2.76 -9.13
C TYR A 18 -7.46 1.33 -9.20
N ASN A 19 -8.28 0.31 -8.99
CA ASN A 19 -7.84 -1.07 -9.17
C ASN A 19 -7.35 -1.32 -10.60
N GLY A 20 -6.15 -1.89 -10.73
CA GLY A 20 -5.55 -2.25 -12.02
C GLY A 20 -4.58 -1.22 -12.60
N ILE A 21 -4.37 -0.06 -11.96
CA ILE A 21 -3.31 0.86 -12.39
C ILE A 21 -1.91 0.25 -12.11
N PRO A 22 -0.91 0.47 -12.97
CA PRO A 22 0.43 -0.14 -12.84
C PRO A 22 1.23 0.37 -11.63
N HIS A 23 0.77 1.45 -11.00
CA HIS A 23 1.37 2.07 -9.83
C HIS A 23 0.93 1.41 -8.52
N LEU A 24 -0.14 0.62 -8.50
CA LEU A 24 -0.55 -0.08 -7.29
C LEU A 24 0.38 -1.25 -6.98
N LEU A 25 0.87 -1.29 -5.74
CA LEU A 25 1.68 -2.40 -5.25
C LEU A 25 0.82 -3.65 -5.00
N ILE A 26 -0.40 -3.42 -4.51
CA ILE A 26 -1.42 -4.41 -4.23
C ILE A 26 -2.78 -3.83 -4.64
N PRO A 27 -3.79 -4.67 -4.92
CA PRO A 27 -5.16 -4.21 -5.11
C PRO A 27 -5.61 -3.36 -3.91
N VAL A 28 -6.56 -2.46 -4.14
CA VAL A 28 -7.11 -1.58 -3.10
C VAL A 28 -7.57 -2.43 -1.92
N VAL A 29 -7.02 -2.15 -0.74
CA VAL A 29 -7.25 -2.94 0.46
C VAL A 29 -8.58 -2.54 1.08
N THR A 30 -9.50 -3.49 1.14
CA THR A 30 -10.85 -3.27 1.65
C THR A 30 -11.07 -3.89 3.03
N ASP A 31 -10.30 -4.91 3.39
CA ASP A 31 -10.34 -5.54 4.71
C ASP A 31 -9.46 -4.75 5.71
N PRO A 32 -10.02 -4.21 6.81
CA PRO A 32 -9.25 -3.50 7.83
C PRO A 32 -8.10 -4.34 8.43
N LYS A 33 -8.24 -5.66 8.52
CA LYS A 33 -7.16 -6.54 9.02
C LYS A 33 -5.99 -6.57 8.04
N LYS A 34 -6.27 -6.59 6.74
CA LYS A 34 -5.24 -6.51 5.69
C LYS A 34 -4.60 -5.12 5.63
N ALA A 35 -5.35 -4.06 5.97
CA ALA A 35 -4.82 -2.71 6.04
C ALA A 35 -3.72 -2.60 7.11
N ALA A 36 -3.94 -3.18 8.30
CA ALA A 36 -2.92 -3.24 9.34
C ALA A 36 -1.63 -3.94 8.86
N GLY A 37 -1.76 -5.07 8.15
CA GLY A 37 -0.61 -5.76 7.55
C GLY A 37 0.13 -4.93 6.50
N SER A 38 -0.60 -4.17 5.68
CA SER A 38 -0.02 -3.30 4.66
C SER A 38 0.76 -2.13 5.25
N LEU A 39 0.27 -1.56 6.36
CA LEU A 39 0.99 -0.53 7.12
C LEU A 39 2.22 -1.10 7.82
N GLN A 40 2.13 -2.31 8.39
CA GLN A 40 3.27 -2.98 9.00
C GLN A 40 4.37 -3.24 7.96
N TRP A 41 4.01 -3.64 6.75
CA TRP A 41 4.95 -3.79 5.64
C TRP A 41 5.63 -2.46 5.30
N ALA A 42 4.88 -1.34 5.28
CA ALA A 42 5.44 -0.02 5.00
C ALA A 42 6.51 0.39 6.04
N VAL A 43 6.29 0.07 7.33
CA VAL A 43 7.28 0.27 8.39
C VAL A 43 8.53 -0.59 8.17
N THR A 44 8.35 -1.87 7.82
CA THR A 44 9.47 -2.77 7.52
C THR A 44 10.30 -2.28 6.32
N GLU A 45 9.64 -1.83 5.25
CA GLU A 45 10.31 -1.28 4.06
C GLU A 45 11.03 0.05 4.38
N MET A 46 10.44 0.92 5.22
CA MET A 46 11.11 2.13 5.72
C MET A 46 12.40 1.79 6.47
N LEU A 47 12.35 0.82 7.40
CA LEU A 47 13.53 0.39 8.16
C LEU A 47 14.60 -0.22 7.26
N ARG A 48 14.20 -1.00 6.26
CA ARG A 48 15.11 -1.55 5.25
C ARG A 48 15.82 -0.44 4.48
N ARG A 49 15.09 0.58 4.03
CA ARG A 49 15.67 1.73 3.32
C ARG A 49 16.63 2.52 4.21
N TYR A 50 16.25 2.73 5.47
CA TYR A 50 17.12 3.40 6.43
C TYR A 50 18.48 2.70 6.57
N ARG A 51 18.49 1.35 6.64
CA ARG A 51 19.72 0.55 6.68
C ARG A 51 20.56 0.55 5.40
N MET A 52 19.94 0.82 4.24
CA MET A 52 20.67 0.90 2.96
C MET A 52 21.31 2.28 2.73
N MET A 53 20.83 3.31 3.45
CA MET A 53 21.33 4.67 3.33
C MET A 53 22.36 5.04 4.41
N SER A 54 22.48 4.21 5.45
CA SER A 54 23.55 4.25 6.45
C SER A 54 24.78 3.48 5.97
#